data_AF-A0A8B6EDX9-F1
#
_entry.id   AF-A0A8B6EDX9-F1
#
_cell.length_a   1.000
_cell.length_b   1.000
_cell.length_c   1.000
_cell.angle_alpha   90.00
_cell.angle_beta   90.00
_cell.angle_gamma   90.00
#
_symmetry.space_group_name_H-M   'P 1'
#
loop_
_entity.id
_entity.type
_entity.pdbx_description
1 polymer ?
#
loop_
_entity_poly.entity_id
_entity_poly.type
_entity_poly.pdbx_seq_one_letter_code
_entity_poly.pdbx_strand_id
1 'polypeptide(L)'
;MVGTKSNTCSPTFVGDLTDEAKHLINSALTPSTKASYQKTWQKLIEFLGHQQISLPLQLAQVANFIGNLFTKGLKPATIASHISALSYVHKMLNIQDPTALFIIRKALKGCENLTPSADARLPNYKSNP
;
A
#
# COMPACT_ATOMS: atom_id res chain seq x y z
N MET A 1 -40.03 15.29 24.97
CA MET A 1 -40.21 13.84 24.72
C MET A 1 -40.56 13.72 23.24
N VAL A 2 -39.81 13.12 22.33
CA VAL A 2 -39.00 11.89 22.35
C VAL A 2 -37.77 12.12 21.47
N GLY A 3 -36.61 11.66 21.95
CA GLY A 3 -35.32 11.82 21.28
C GLY A 3 -35.20 10.99 20.00
N THR A 4 -34.66 11.63 18.97
CA THR A 4 -34.15 11.01 17.76
C THR A 4 -33.07 10.02 18.15
N LYS A 5 -33.33 8.71 18.01
CA LYS A 5 -32.30 7.68 18.11
C LYS A 5 -31.41 7.80 16.87
N SER A 6 -30.34 8.57 16.97
CA SER A 6 -29.20 8.48 16.05
C SER A 6 -28.56 7.11 16.29
N ASN A 7 -28.89 6.14 15.45
CA ASN A 7 -28.20 4.88 15.37
C ASN A 7 -26.76 5.16 14.92
N THR A 8 -25.84 5.35 15.87
CA THR A 8 -24.41 5.31 15.62
C THR A 8 -24.04 3.85 15.37
N CYS A 9 -24.09 3.43 14.10
CA CYS A 9 -23.44 2.21 13.65
C CYS A 9 -21.93 2.47 13.70
N SER A 10 -21.33 2.22 14.86
CA SER A 10 -19.88 2.13 15.00
C SER A 10 -19.37 1.06 14.03
N PRO A 11 -18.29 1.29 13.27
CA PRO A 11 -17.77 0.31 12.34
C PRO A 11 -16.98 -0.75 13.11
N THR A 12 -17.66 -1.64 13.83
CA THR A 12 -17.06 -2.84 14.45
C THR A 12 -17.09 -4.01 13.47
N PHE A 13 -16.65 -3.77 12.23
CA PHE A 13 -16.77 -4.69 11.10
C PHE A 13 -16.16 -6.08 11.34
N VAL A 14 -15.11 -6.17 12.18
CA VAL A 14 -14.42 -7.44 12.45
C VAL A 14 -15.02 -8.21 13.63
N GLY A 15 -15.73 -7.53 14.53
CA GLY A 15 -16.31 -8.14 15.74
C GLY A 15 -17.47 -9.08 15.44
N ASP A 16 -18.21 -8.79 14.37
CA ASP A 16 -19.45 -9.50 14.00
C ASP A 16 -19.21 -10.71 13.07
N LEU A 17 -17.95 -10.98 12.69
CA LEU A 17 -17.59 -12.12 11.83
C LEU A 17 -17.56 -13.43 12.63
N THR A 18 -18.11 -14.50 12.05
CA THR A 18 -17.94 -15.86 12.59
C THR A 18 -16.49 -16.30 12.48
N ASP A 19 -16.09 -17.30 13.27
CA ASP A 19 -14.71 -17.78 13.27
C ASP A 19 -14.33 -18.47 11.94
N GLU A 20 -15.30 -19.09 11.25
CA GLU A 20 -15.12 -19.63 9.90
C GLU A 20 -14.83 -18.51 8.90
N ALA A 21 -15.57 -17.40 8.97
CA ALA A 21 -15.34 -16.24 8.10
C ALA A 21 -13.95 -15.63 8.36
N LYS A 22 -13.55 -15.48 9.63
CA LYS A 22 -12.20 -15.04 9.99
C LYS A 22 -11.13 -15.99 9.46
N HIS A 23 -11.34 -17.31 9.55
CA HIS A 23 -10.41 -18.31 9.04
C HIS A 23 -10.26 -18.21 7.52
N LEU A 24 -11.36 -18.06 6.78
CA LEU A 24 -11.34 -17.89 5.31
C LEU A 24 -10.59 -16.63 4.90
N ILE A 25 -10.88 -15.49 5.53
CA ILE A 25 -10.19 -14.22 5.25
C ILE A 25 -8.68 -14.34 5.54
N ASN A 26 -8.32 -14.95 6.68
CA ASN A 26 -6.92 -15.17 7.02
C ASN A 26 -6.21 -16.15 6.08
N SER A 27 -6.93 -17.11 5.51
CA SER A 27 -6.38 -18.09 4.58
C SER A 27 -6.21 -17.54 3.15
N ALA A 28 -6.90 -16.45 2.83
CA ALA A 28 -6.82 -15.82 1.51
C ALA A 28 -5.43 -15.25 1.17
N LEU A 29 -4.60 -14.96 2.18
CA LEU A 29 -3.23 -14.53 2.01
C LEU A 29 -2.24 -15.66 2.28
N THR A 30 -1.32 -15.88 1.35
CA THR A 30 -0.18 -16.78 1.57
C THR A 30 0.74 -16.24 2.69
N PRO A 31 1.48 -17.12 3.38
CA PRO A 31 2.44 -16.71 4.42
C PRO A 31 3.48 -15.70 3.91
N SER A 32 3.93 -15.84 2.66
CA SER A 32 4.88 -14.93 2.03
C SER A 32 4.29 -13.52 1.83
N THR A 33 3.03 -13.41 1.41
CA THR A 33 2.35 -12.13 1.26
C THR A 33 2.10 -11.46 2.61
N LYS A 34 1.70 -12.23 3.64
CA LYS A 34 1.57 -11.71 5.02
C LYS A 34 2.88 -11.10 5.52
N ALA A 35 3.99 -11.82 5.34
CA ALA A 35 5.32 -11.34 5.73
C ALA A 35 5.72 -10.07 4.95
N SER A 36 5.39 -9.99 3.65
CA SER A 36 5.64 -8.81 2.83
C SER A 36 4.85 -7.58 3.31
N TYR A 37 3.57 -7.78 3.67
CA TYR A 37 2.71 -6.70 4.17
C TYR A 37 3.17 -6.22 5.55
N GLN A 38 3.55 -7.14 6.44
CA GLN A 38 4.13 -6.80 7.74
C GLN A 38 5.42 -5.99 7.60
N LYS A 39 6.33 -6.40 6.71
CA LYS A 39 7.56 -5.63 6.41
C LYS A 39 7.24 -4.24 5.87
N THR A 40 6.21 -4.12 5.04
CA THR A 40 5.76 -2.83 4.53
C THR A 40 5.28 -1.92 5.67
N TRP A 41 4.49 -2.48 6.59
CA TRP A 41 4.00 -1.75 7.75
C TRP A 41 5.13 -1.28 8.66
N GLN A 42 6.13 -2.13 8.90
CA GLN A 42 7.34 -1.77 9.65
C GLN A 42 8.10 -0.62 8.98
N LYS A 43 8.28 -0.66 7.66
CA LYS A 43 8.91 0.44 6.90
C LYS A 43 8.13 1.74 6.98
N LEU A 44 6.79 1.66 7.01
CA LEU A 44 5.94 2.83 7.19
C LEU A 44 6.12 3.42 8.59
N ILE A 45 6.12 2.59 9.64
CA ILE A 45 6.38 3.03 11.02
C ILE A 45 7.76 3.68 11.13
N GLU A 46 8.79 3.05 10.58
CA GLU A 46 10.16 3.60 10.54
C GLU A 46 10.20 4.96 9.85
N PHE A 47 9.47 5.12 8.73
CA PHE A 47 9.40 6.38 7.99
C PHE A 47 8.66 7.48 8.76
N LEU A 48 7.54 7.15 9.40
CA LEU A 48 6.74 8.12 10.17
C LEU A 48 7.42 8.46 11.51
N GLY A 49 8.31 7.61 12.00
CA GLY A 49 9.07 7.84 13.22
C GLY A 49 8.15 8.06 14.43
N HIS A 50 8.27 9.22 15.08
CA HIS A 50 7.44 9.62 16.22
C HIS A 50 6.08 10.20 15.82
N GLN A 51 5.78 10.34 14.53
CA GLN A 51 4.46 10.80 14.12
C GLN A 51 3.40 9.75 14.45
N GLN A 52 2.27 10.20 14.99
CA GLN A 52 1.16 9.31 15.27
C GLN A 52 0.59 8.76 13.97
N ILE A 53 0.57 7.44 13.85
CA ILE A 53 -0.09 6.75 12.74
C ILE A 53 -1.59 6.75 13.03
N SER A 54 -2.34 7.49 12.22
CA SER A 54 -3.79 7.45 12.22
C SER A 54 -4.28 6.81 10.93
N LEU A 55 -5.34 6.02 11.03
CA LEU A 55 -6.04 5.46 9.89
C LEU A 55 -7.36 6.22 9.70
N PRO A 56 -7.72 6.62 8.47
CA PRO A 56 -7.01 6.38 7.20
C PRO A 56 -5.71 7.18 7.07
N LEU A 57 -4.72 6.62 6.36
CA LEU A 57 -3.47 7.33 6.07
C LEU A 57 -3.78 8.61 5.27
N GLN A 58 -3.06 9.69 5.56
CA GLN A 58 -3.20 10.91 4.79
C GLN A 58 -2.54 10.74 3.41
N LEU A 59 -3.13 11.35 2.37
CA LEU A 59 -2.56 11.36 1.02
C LEU A 59 -1.09 11.78 1.01
N ALA A 60 -0.74 12.82 1.78
CA ALA A 60 0.64 13.31 1.89
C ALA A 60 1.59 12.27 2.49
N GLN A 61 1.15 11.51 3.51
CA GLN A 61 1.97 10.45 4.12
C GLN A 61 2.26 9.34 3.11
N VAL A 62 1.27 8.93 2.31
CA VAL A 62 1.44 7.89 1.27
C VAL A 62 2.35 8.40 0.16
N ALA A 63 2.14 9.62 -0.33
CA ALA A 63 2.97 10.21 -1.39
C ALA A 63 4.43 10.41 -0.94
N ASN A 64 4.65 10.92 0.27
CA ASN A 64 5.99 11.09 0.83
C ASN A 64 6.66 9.75 1.12
N PHE A 65 5.89 8.74 1.53
CA PHE A 65 6.41 7.38 1.69
C PHE A 65 6.91 6.80 0.36
N ILE A 66 6.16 6.98 -0.74
CA ILE A 66 6.61 6.61 -2.09
C ILE A 66 7.94 7.30 -2.44
N GLY A 67 8.04 8.61 -2.19
CA GLY A 67 9.27 9.37 -2.38
C GLY A 67 10.43 8.81 -1.58
N ASN A 68 10.23 8.50 -0.30
CA ASN A 68 11.25 7.89 0.55
C ASN A 68 11.71 6.51 0.02
N LEU A 69 10.77 5.66 -0.41
CA LEU A 69 11.13 4.36 -1.00
C LEU A 69 11.93 4.52 -2.31
N PHE A 70 11.57 5.50 -3.12
CA PHE A 70 12.31 5.83 -4.35
C PHE A 70 13.73 6.33 -4.04
N THR A 71 13.90 7.25 -3.08
CA THR A 71 15.22 7.74 -2.64
C THR A 71 16.08 6.63 -2.05
N LYS A 72 15.47 5.61 -1.41
CA LYS A 72 16.16 4.39 -0.95
C LYS A 72 16.56 3.45 -2.10
N GLY A 73 16.30 3.80 -3.36
CA GLY A 73 16.71 3.04 -4.54
C GLY A 73 15.86 1.80 -4.84
N LEU A 74 14.63 1.72 -4.30
CA LEU A 74 13.76 0.59 -4.57
C LEU A 74 13.23 0.63 -6.00
N LYS A 75 13.11 -0.55 -6.63
CA LYS A 75 12.53 -0.68 -7.97
C LYS A 75 11.04 -0.30 -7.96
N PRO A 76 10.50 0.28 -9.04
CA PRO A 76 9.09 0.68 -9.14
C PRO A 76 8.10 -0.45 -8.80
N ALA A 77 8.38 -1.68 -9.24
CA ALA A 77 7.55 -2.85 -8.92
C ALA A 77 7.51 -3.16 -7.40
N THR A 78 8.63 -2.98 -6.71
CA THR A 78 8.72 -3.16 -5.25
C THR A 78 7.94 -2.06 -4.54
N ILE A 79 8.05 -0.82 -5.00
CA ILE A 79 7.29 0.32 -4.47
C ILE A 79 5.78 0.07 -4.64
N ALA A 80 5.34 -0.33 -5.83
CA ALA A 80 3.93 -0.66 -6.09
C ALA A 80 3.41 -1.81 -5.21
N SER A 81 4.25 -2.81 -4.92
CA SER A 81 3.93 -3.89 -3.99
C SER A 81 3.72 -3.38 -2.56
N HIS A 82 4.56 -2.45 -2.09
CA HIS A 82 4.37 -1.77 -0.81
C HIS A 82 3.06 -0.97 -0.78
N ILE A 83 2.73 -0.23 -1.83
CA ILE A 83 1.47 0.52 -1.90
C ILE A 83 0.25 -0.40 -1.92
N SER A 84 0.35 -1.56 -2.57
CA SER A 84 -0.70 -2.58 -2.55
C SER A 84 -0.94 -3.16 -1.15
N ALA A 85 0.13 -3.34 -0.37
CA ALA A 85 0.00 -3.75 1.03
C ALA A 85 -0.75 -2.71 1.88
N LEU A 86 -0.48 -1.41 1.66
CA LEU A 86 -1.21 -0.33 2.34
C LEU A 86 -2.68 -0.31 1.92
N SER A 87 -2.97 -0.45 0.62
CA SER A 87 -4.34 -0.56 0.09
C SER A 87 -5.11 -1.70 0.75
N TYR A 88 -4.46 -2.87 0.91
CA TYR A 88 -5.07 -4.04 1.54
C TYR A 88 -5.53 -3.74 2.97
N VAL A 89 -4.70 -3.09 3.79
CA VAL A 89 -5.07 -2.74 5.17
C VAL A 89 -6.29 -1.82 5.21
N HIS A 90 -6.36 -0.81 4.36
CA HIS A 90 -7.51 0.10 4.30
C HIS A 90 -8.79 -0.64 3.88
N LYS A 91 -8.68 -1.54 2.90
CA LYS A 91 -9.80 -2.37 2.43
C LYS A 91 -10.29 -3.35 3.50
N MET A 92 -9.37 -3.99 4.23
CA MET A 92 -9.72 -4.91 5.32
C MET A 92 -10.45 -4.20 6.46
N LEU A 93 -10.14 -2.93 6.70
CA LEU A 93 -10.81 -2.11 7.70
C LEU A 93 -12.07 -1.42 7.16
N ASN A 94 -12.40 -1.62 5.88
CA ASN A 94 -13.50 -0.96 5.18
C ASN A 94 -13.47 0.57 5.32
N ILE A 95 -12.27 1.17 5.27
CA ILE A 95 -12.05 2.62 5.33
C ILE A 95 -11.59 3.18 3.99
N GLN A 96 -11.64 4.50 3.83
CA GLN A 96 -11.19 5.17 2.62
C GLN A 96 -9.73 4.83 2.30
N ASP A 97 -9.47 4.39 1.07
CA ASP A 97 -8.14 4.01 0.59
C ASP A 97 -7.47 5.20 -0.14
N PRO A 98 -6.50 5.89 0.49
CA PRO A 98 -5.78 7.01 -0.15
C PRO A 98 -4.85 6.53 -1.27
N THR A 99 -4.50 5.25 -1.33
CA THR A 99 -3.56 4.70 -2.32
C THR A 99 -4.16 4.63 -3.73
N ALA A 100 -5.49 4.59 -3.84
CA ALA A 100 -6.19 4.52 -5.12
C ALA A 100 -6.28 5.87 -5.84
N LEU A 101 -5.97 6.98 -5.15
CA LEU A 101 -6.11 8.34 -5.65
C LEU A 101 -5.18 8.62 -6.86
N PHE A 102 -5.64 9.49 -7.77
CA PHE A 102 -4.92 9.82 -9.00
C PHE A 102 -3.49 10.31 -8.76
N ILE A 103 -3.28 11.10 -7.69
CA ILE A 103 -1.96 11.62 -7.31
C ILE A 103 -0.98 10.48 -6.99
N ILE A 104 -1.43 9.43 -6.28
CA ILE A 104 -0.60 8.27 -5.96
C ILE A 104 -0.23 7.49 -7.22
N ARG A 105 -1.20 7.33 -8.15
CA ARG A 105 -0.93 6.71 -9.45
C ARG A 105 0.10 7.49 -10.26
N LYS A 106 0.04 8.83 -10.24
CA LYS A 106 1.02 9.71 -10.88
C LYS A 106 2.40 9.60 -10.23
N ALA A 107 2.48 9.49 -8.91
CA ALA A 107 3.74 9.29 -8.19
C ALA A 107 4.40 7.96 -8.59
N LEU A 108 3.64 6.86 -8.61
CA LEU A 108 4.13 5.56 -9.07
C LEU A 108 4.61 5.59 -10.53
N LYS A 109 3.87 6.26 -11.41
CA LYS A 109 4.29 6.45 -12.81
C LYS A 109 5.58 7.26 -12.91
N GLY A 110 5.77 8.25 -12.03
CA GLY A 110 7.02 9.00 -11.90
C GLY A 110 8.19 8.08 -11.54
N CYS A 111 8.02 7.18 -10.56
CA CYS A 111 9.05 6.20 -10.20
C CYS A 111 9.47 5.32 -11.39
N GLU A 112 8.50 4.85 -12.19
CA GLU A 112 8.78 4.07 -13.40
C GLU A 112 9.61 4.86 -14.42
N ASN A 113 9.21 6.10 -14.70
CA ASN A 113 9.86 6.92 -15.72
C ASN A 113 11.27 7.37 -15.31
N LEU A 114 11.50 7.58 -14.02
CA LEU A 114 12.79 8.04 -13.48
C LEU A 114 13.76 6.89 -13.22
N THR A 115 13.28 5.65 -13.19
CA THR A 115 14.17 4.49 -13.09
C THR A 115 14.76 4.23 -14.48
N PRO A 116 16.09 4.22 -14.64
CA PRO A 116 16.71 3.89 -15.93
C PRO A 116 16.19 2.53 -16.39
N SER A 117 15.60 2.47 -17.59
CA SER A 117 15.33 1.18 -18.21
C SER A 117 16.66 0.47 -18.37
N ALA A 118 16.82 -0.68 -17.71
CA ALA A 118 17.98 -1.56 -17.94
C ALA A 118 18.02 -2.05 -19.39
N ASP A 119 16.96 -1.81 -20.17
CA ASP A 119 16.83 -2.18 -21.57
C ASP A 119 17.02 -0.95 -22.49
N ALA A 120 18.05 -0.15 -22.20
CA ALA A 120 18.57 0.83 -23.13
C ALA A 120 19.85 0.27 -23.78
N ARG A 121 19.65 -0.48 -24.88
CA ARG A 121 20.61 -0.72 -25.98
C ARG A 121 21.72 -1.76 -25.72
N LEU A 122 21.51 -2.98 -26.23
CA LEU A 122 22.57 -3.64 -26.99
C LEU A 122 22.39 -3.24 -28.46
N PRO A 123 23.27 -2.41 -29.05
CA PRO A 123 23.32 -2.30 -30.50
C PRO A 123 23.82 -3.65 -31.04
N ASN A 124 22.95 -4.32 -31.77
CA ASN A 124 23.23 -5.52 -32.52
C ASN A 124 24.17 -5.21 -33.70
N TYR A 125 25.44 -4.97 -33.41
CA TYR A 125 26.51 -5.07 -34.42
C TYR A 125 27.34 -6.33 -34.16
N LYS A 126 27.17 -7.32 -35.02
CA LYS A 126 28.20 -8.30 -35.38
C LYS A 126 28.03 -8.49 -36.89
N SER A 127 28.74 -7.71 -37.70
CA SER A 127 30.04 -8.04 -38.31
C SER A 127 29.95 -9.29 -39.18
N ASN A 128 29.64 -9.10 -40.46
CA ASN A 128 29.74 -10.11 -41.50
C ASN A 128 31.17 -10.09 -42.10
N PRO A 129 31.94 -11.19 -42.06
CA PRO A 129 33.06 -11.38 -42.98
C PRO A 129 32.58 -11.75 -44.38
#